data_AF-A0A7L3GGR6-F1
#
_entry.id   AF-A0A7L3GGR6-F1
#
_cell.length_a   1.000
_cell.length_b   1.000
_cell.length_c   1.000
_cell.angle_alpha   90.00
_cell.angle_beta   90.00
_cell.angle_gamma   90.00
#
_symmetry.space_group_name_H-M   'P 1'
#
loop_
_entity.id
_entity.type
_entity.pdbx_description
1 polymer ?
#
loop_
_entity_poly.entity_id
_entity_poly.type
_entity_poly.pdbx_seq_one_letter_code
_entity_poly.pdbx_strand_id
1 'polypeptide(L)'
;MATILLQNLLIQVDEQLDRVSQEKNLLLIHNLKRIRKLLQGKYHGNPMHIAVIISNCLREERRILAAASMPVQGPLEKSLQNSVVSERQRNVEHKVSAIKNSAQMTDQDVKYLEDLQEEFDFRYKTIQSL
;
A
#
# COMPACT_ATOMS: atom_id res chain seq x y z
N MET A 1 -37.70 -5.13 9.77
CA MET A 1 -36.68 -4.18 9.27
C MET A 1 -35.28 -4.78 9.25
N ALA A 2 -34.70 -5.22 10.38
CA ALA A 2 -33.33 -5.77 10.43
C ALA A 2 -33.08 -6.96 9.47
N THR A 3 -34.07 -7.85 9.32
CA THR A 3 -34.00 -8.97 8.36
C THR A 3 -33.84 -8.51 6.91
N ILE A 4 -34.55 -7.45 6.51
CA ILE A 4 -34.46 -6.87 5.15
C ILE A 4 -33.07 -6.28 4.94
N LEU A 5 -32.53 -5.58 5.94
CA LEU A 5 -31.19 -5.01 5.87
C LEU A 5 -30.11 -6.08 5.77
N LEU A 6 -30.24 -7.20 6.48
CA LEU A 6 -29.33 -8.34 6.34
C LEU A 6 -29.43 -8.96 4.94
N GLN A 7 -30.64 -9.11 4.40
CA GLN A 7 -30.81 -9.62 3.04
C GLN A 7 -30.17 -8.69 2.00
N ASN A 8 -30.37 -7.38 2.14
CA ASN A 8 -29.75 -6.39 1.26
C ASN A 8 -28.22 -6.42 1.36
N LEU A 9 -27.67 -6.59 2.56
CA LEU A 9 -26.22 -6.75 2.75
C LEU A 9 -25.70 -7.99 2.03
N LEU A 10 -26.41 -9.11 2.08
CA LEU A 10 -26.01 -10.34 1.39
C LEU A 10 -26.05 -10.19 -0.13
N ILE A 11 -27.04 -9.47 -0.67
CA ILE A 11 -27.12 -9.13 -2.11
C ILE A 11 -25.90 -8.28 -2.51
N GLN A 12 -25.57 -7.25 -1.73
CA GLN A 12 -24.38 -6.44 -2.02
C GLN A 12 -23.08 -7.26 -1.97
N VAL A 13 -22.97 -8.23 -1.06
CA VAL A 13 -21.81 -9.13 -1.03
C VAL A 13 -21.75 -10.01 -2.29
N ASP A 14 -22.88 -10.46 -2.83
CA ASP A 14 -22.94 -11.21 -4.10
C ASP A 14 -22.52 -10.36 -5.29
N GLU A 15 -23.06 -9.14 -5.39
CA GLU A 15 -22.70 -8.19 -6.47
C GLU A 15 -21.20 -7.87 -6.45
N GLN A 16 -20.62 -7.72 -5.25
CA GLN A 16 -19.16 -7.55 -5.10
C GLN A 16 -18.41 -8.81 -5.50
N LEU A 17 -18.92 -10.00 -5.15
CA LEU A 17 -18.30 -11.27 -5.53
C LEU A 17 -18.23 -11.42 -7.05
N ASP A 18 -19.28 -11.03 -7.77
CA ASP A 18 -19.32 -11.08 -9.24
C ASP A 18 -18.28 -10.12 -9.85
N ARG A 19 -18.18 -8.89 -9.33
CA ARG A 19 -17.16 -7.91 -9.77
C ARG A 19 -15.74 -8.43 -9.57
N VAL A 20 -15.40 -8.88 -8.36
CA VAL A 20 -14.02 -9.32 -8.06
C VAL A 20 -13.65 -10.63 -8.75
N SER A 21 -14.65 -11.42 -9.15
CA SER A 21 -14.46 -12.64 -9.95
C SER A 21 -14.00 -12.30 -11.37
N GLN A 22 -14.49 -11.21 -11.96
CA GLN A 22 -14.02 -10.70 -13.25
C GLN A 22 -12.57 -10.23 -13.16
N GLU A 23 -12.20 -9.58 -12.06
CA GLU A 23 -10.83 -9.12 -11.78
C GLU A 23 -9.86 -10.25 -11.39
N LYS A 24 -10.36 -11.49 -11.22
CA LYS A 24 -9.60 -12.68 -10.80
C LYS A 24 -8.84 -12.51 -9.48
N ASN A 25 -9.35 -11.68 -8.57
CA ASN A 25 -8.74 -11.50 -7.25
C ASN A 25 -9.08 -12.67 -6.32
N LEU A 26 -8.30 -13.76 -6.41
CA LEU A 26 -8.56 -15.02 -5.70
C LEU A 26 -8.68 -14.86 -4.18
N LEU A 27 -7.84 -14.00 -3.59
CA LEU A 27 -7.86 -13.72 -2.15
C LEU A 27 -9.17 -13.05 -1.75
N LEU A 28 -9.59 -12.02 -2.50
CA LEU A 28 -10.81 -11.28 -2.21
C LEU A 28 -12.06 -12.14 -2.45
N ILE A 29 -12.08 -12.94 -3.51
CA ILE A 29 -13.14 -13.93 -3.78
C ILE A 29 -13.29 -14.90 -2.60
N HIS A 30 -12.18 -15.47 -2.11
CA HIS A 30 -12.20 -16.36 -0.96
C HIS A 30 -12.77 -15.67 0.29
N ASN A 31 -12.28 -14.46 0.58
CA ASN A 31 -12.69 -13.70 1.76
C ASN A 31 -14.18 -13.33 1.71
N LEU A 32 -14.69 -12.87 0.57
CA LEU A 32 -16.10 -12.53 0.40
C LEU A 32 -17.01 -13.76 0.52
N LYS A 33 -16.62 -14.92 -0.05
CA LYS A 33 -17.36 -16.19 0.15
C LYS A 33 -17.43 -16.58 1.61
N ARG A 34 -16.33 -16.43 2.35
CA ARG A 34 -16.27 -16.71 3.80
C ARG A 34 -17.16 -15.75 4.59
N ILE A 35 -17.11 -14.44 4.29
CA ILE A 35 -17.93 -13.42 4.95
C ILE A 35 -19.41 -13.67 4.67
N ARG A 36 -19.79 -13.95 3.42
CA ARG A 36 -21.17 -14.30 3.04
C ARG A 36 -21.70 -15.46 3.88
N LYS A 37 -20.93 -16.57 3.95
CA LYS A 37 -21.31 -17.74 4.76
C LYS A 37 -21.45 -17.40 6.24
N LEU A 38 -20.54 -16.58 6.78
CA LEU A 38 -20.60 -16.12 8.18
C LEU A 38 -21.84 -15.27 8.44
N LEU A 39 -22.13 -14.30 7.57
CA LEU A 39 -23.29 -13.42 7.69
C LEU A 39 -24.59 -14.22 7.68
N GLN A 40 -24.72 -15.16 6.74
CA GLN A 40 -25.85 -16.06 6.64
C GLN A 40 -25.95 -16.96 7.88
N GLY A 41 -24.89 -17.69 8.23
CA GLY A 41 -24.94 -18.69 9.29
C GLY A 41 -25.13 -18.10 10.69
N LYS A 42 -24.46 -16.98 10.98
CA LYS A 42 -24.44 -16.40 12.34
C LYS A 42 -25.63 -15.50 12.64
N TYR A 43 -26.14 -14.78 11.64
CA TYR A 43 -27.11 -13.69 11.88
C TYR A 43 -28.48 -13.91 11.25
N HIS A 44 -28.69 -14.95 10.44
CA HIS A 44 -30.02 -15.22 9.86
C HIS A 44 -31.11 -15.45 10.92
N GLY A 45 -30.79 -16.19 12.01
CA GLY A 45 -31.72 -16.42 13.11
C GLY A 45 -31.93 -15.22 14.04
N ASN A 46 -31.02 -14.24 14.03
CA ASN A 46 -31.18 -13.00 14.78
C ASN A 46 -30.53 -11.81 14.04
N PRO A 47 -31.21 -11.25 13.02
CA PRO A 47 -30.68 -10.14 12.23
C PRO A 47 -30.52 -8.84 13.04
N MET A 48 -31.20 -8.71 14.17
CA MET A 48 -31.06 -7.54 15.05
C MET A 48 -29.65 -7.45 15.62
N HIS A 49 -29.01 -8.57 15.93
CA HIS A 49 -27.67 -8.60 16.48
C HIS A 49 -26.65 -7.91 15.57
N ILE A 50 -26.62 -8.25 14.28
CA ILE A 50 -25.70 -7.63 13.33
C ILE A 50 -26.05 -6.16 13.05
N ALA A 51 -27.35 -5.82 13.04
CA ALA A 51 -27.77 -4.42 12.90
C ALA A 51 -27.24 -3.54 14.05
N VAL A 52 -27.28 -4.04 15.29
CA VAL A 52 -26.72 -3.35 16.46
C VAL A 52 -25.20 -3.22 16.36
N ILE A 53 -24.50 -4.29 15.95
CA ILE A 53 -23.05 -4.25 15.75
C ILE A 53 -22.69 -3.16 14.73
N ILE A 54 -23.31 -3.17 13.54
CA ILE A 54 -23.04 -2.20 12.48
C ILE A 54 -23.37 -0.77 12.95
N SER A 55 -24.51 -0.58 13.62
CA SER A 55 -24.90 0.74 14.15
C SER A 55 -23.88 1.28 15.16
N ASN A 56 -23.39 0.43 16.07
CA ASN A 56 -22.38 0.79 17.05
C ASN A 56 -21.05 1.14 16.37
N CYS A 57 -20.59 0.34 15.38
CA CYS A 57 -19.38 0.64 14.61
C CYS A 57 -19.48 2.01 13.93
N LEU A 58 -20.57 2.27 13.21
CA LEU A 58 -20.77 3.54 12.50
C LEU A 58 -20.85 4.74 13.46
N ARG A 59 -21.44 4.56 14.65
CA ARG A 59 -21.47 5.61 15.68
C ARG A 59 -20.07 5.91 16.20
N GLU A 60 -19.27 4.87 16.41
CA GLU A 60 -17.92 5.01 16.93
C GLU A 60 -16.97 5.62 15.89
N GLU A 61 -17.09 5.23 14.61
CA GLU A 61 -16.37 5.86 13.51
C GLU A 61 -16.68 7.36 13.43
N ARG A 62 -17.96 7.76 13.52
CA ARG A 62 -18.33 9.18 13.57
C ARG A 62 -17.75 9.90 14.79
N ARG A 63 -17.72 9.25 15.96
CA ARG A 63 -17.13 9.80 17.18
C ARG A 63 -15.63 10.04 17.02
N ILE A 64 -14.91 9.09 16.44
CA ILE A 64 -13.47 9.19 16.16
C ILE A 64 -13.20 10.33 15.16
N LEU A 65 -13.97 10.41 14.07
CA LEU A 65 -13.84 11.48 13.08
C LEU A 65 -14.13 12.86 13.67
N ALA A 66 -15.15 12.97 14.54
CA ALA A 66 -15.45 14.21 15.24
C ALA A 66 -14.31 14.61 16.18
N ALA A 67 -13.77 13.65 16.96
CA ALA A 67 -12.63 13.90 17.85
C ALA A 67 -11.37 14.32 17.08
N ALA A 68 -11.12 13.75 15.90
CA ALA A 68 -9.99 14.13 15.05
C ALA A 68 -10.18 15.52 14.40
N SER A 69 -11.42 15.95 14.18
CA SER A 69 -11.75 17.27 13.61
C SER A 69 -11.75 18.40 14.65
N MET A 70 -11.68 18.08 15.94
CA MET A 70 -11.58 19.11 16.98
C MET A 70 -10.22 19.82 16.87
N PRO A 71 -10.19 21.16 16.85
CA PRO A 71 -8.95 21.91 16.90
C PRO A 71 -8.15 21.45 18.12
N VAL A 72 -6.97 20.88 17.88
CA VAL A 72 -6.08 20.43 18.95
C VAL A 72 -5.42 21.68 19.55
N GLN A 73 -6.12 22.39 20.42
CA GLN A 73 -5.50 23.45 21.20
C GLN A 73 -4.60 22.83 22.27
N GLY A 74 -3.33 22.58 21.94
CA GLY A 74 -2.34 22.10 22.89
C GLY A 74 -1.06 21.50 22.27
N PRO A 75 -0.09 21.07 23.10
CA PRO A 75 1.22 20.57 22.67
C PRO A 75 1.17 19.38 21.69
N LEU A 76 0.02 18.70 21.61
CA LEU A 76 -0.23 17.54 20.75
C LEU A 76 -0.28 17.90 19.25
N GLU A 77 -0.60 19.14 18.91
CA GLU A 77 -0.61 19.65 17.52
C GLU A 77 0.79 19.61 16.89
N LYS A 78 1.83 19.87 17.71
CA LYS A 78 3.24 19.76 17.32
C LYS A 78 3.70 18.30 17.14
N SER A 79 3.04 17.34 17.78
CA SER A 79 3.38 15.91 17.69
C SER A 79 2.75 15.22 16.49
N LEU A 80 1.59 15.70 16.01
CA LEU A 80 0.93 15.19 14.80
C LEU A 80 1.57 15.77 13.53
N GLN A 81 2.13 16.97 13.62
CA GLN A 81 3.01 17.52 12.61
C GLN A 81 4.43 16.92 12.72
N ASN A 82 4.54 15.63 12.37
CA ASN A 82 5.82 14.97 12.08
C ASN A 82 6.52 15.54 10.82
N SER A 83 6.34 16.84 10.54
CA SER A 83 6.90 17.59 9.42
C SER A 83 8.42 17.45 9.37
N VAL A 84 9.08 17.51 10.54
CA VAL A 84 10.54 17.34 10.65
C VAL A 84 10.99 15.92 10.28
N VAL A 85 10.21 14.89 10.61
CA VAL A 85 10.52 13.50 10.24
C VAL A 85 10.30 13.29 8.74
N SER A 86 9.21 13.85 8.20
CA SER A 86 8.90 13.82 6.77
C SER A 86 9.96 14.53 5.92
N GLU A 87 10.42 15.70 6.36
CA GLU A 87 11.46 16.46 5.67
C GLU A 87 12.82 15.75 5.71
N ARG A 88 13.20 15.18 6.86
CA ARG A 88 14.42 14.35 6.97
C ARG A 88 14.35 13.13 6.06
N GLN A 89 13.21 12.45 6.01
CA GLN A 89 12.99 11.30 5.12
C GLN A 89 13.15 11.69 3.65
N ARG A 90 12.53 12.80 3.23
CA ARG A 90 12.65 13.32 1.86
C ARG A 90 14.08 13.69 1.50
N ASN A 91 14.83 14.30 2.41
CA ASN A 91 16.24 14.63 2.18
C ASN A 91 17.09 13.35 2.02
N VAL A 92 16.87 12.35 2.87
CA VAL A 92 17.56 11.05 2.76
C VAL A 92 17.25 10.39 1.41
N GLU A 93 16.00 10.36 0.99
CA GLU A 93 15.59 9.81 -0.31
C GLU A 93 16.27 10.54 -1.48
N HIS A 94 16.38 11.87 -1.41
CA HIS A 94 17.10 12.67 -2.40
C HIS A 94 18.59 12.32 -2.45
N LYS A 95 19.25 12.19 -1.29
CA LYS A 95 20.67 11.82 -1.21
C LYS A 95 20.92 10.40 -1.72
N VAL A 96 20.03 9.45 -1.40
CA VAL A 96 20.10 8.07 -1.91
C VAL A 96 19.97 8.06 -3.44
N SER A 97 19.04 8.82 -4.00
CA SER A 97 18.89 8.95 -5.45
C SER A 97 20.14 9.53 -6.12
N ALA A 98 20.71 10.59 -5.55
CA ALA A 98 21.95 11.19 -6.05
C ALA A 98 23.13 10.20 -6.03
N ILE A 99 23.31 9.46 -4.93
CA ILE A 99 24.34 8.42 -4.81
C ILE A 99 24.14 7.32 -5.85
N LYS A 100 22.89 6.83 -6.02
CA LYS A 100 22.57 5.82 -7.03
C LYS A 100 22.96 6.28 -8.43
N ASN A 101 22.58 7.50 -8.81
CA ASN A 101 22.90 8.04 -10.13
C ASN A 101 24.41 8.20 -10.32
N SER A 102 25.12 8.70 -9.31
CA SER A 102 26.58 8.82 -9.36
C SER A 102 27.25 7.46 -9.50
N ALA A 103 26.80 6.45 -8.76
CA ALA A 103 27.35 5.09 -8.85
C ALA A 103 27.12 4.48 -10.24
N GLN A 104 25.96 4.72 -10.85
CA GLN A 104 25.69 4.26 -12.22
C GLN A 104 26.56 4.96 -13.26
N MET A 105 26.83 6.26 -13.11
CA MET A 105 27.76 6.97 -13.99
C MET A 105 29.19 6.42 -13.83
N THR A 106 29.65 6.24 -12.59
CA THR A 106 30.98 5.65 -12.35
C THR A 106 31.10 4.23 -12.91
N ASP A 107 30.06 3.39 -12.82
CA ASP A 107 30.05 2.06 -13.44
C ASP A 107 30.18 2.11 -14.97
N GLN A 108 29.56 3.12 -15.61
CA GLN A 108 29.72 3.34 -17.05
C GLN A 108 31.12 3.83 -17.41
N ASP A 109 31.68 4.76 -16.64
CA ASP A 109 33.04 5.27 -16.84
C ASP A 109 34.09 4.15 -16.67
N VAL A 110 33.90 3.26 -15.68
CA VAL A 110 34.79 2.10 -15.47
C VAL A 110 34.75 1.16 -16.67
N LYS A 111 33.57 0.80 -17.17
CA LYS A 111 33.45 -0.05 -18.37
C LYS A 111 34.15 0.57 -19.59
N TYR A 112 33.98 1.87 -19.78
CA TYR A 112 34.66 2.57 -20.86
C TYR A 112 36.18 2.55 -20.73
N LEU A 113 36.71 2.69 -19.51
CA LEU A 113 38.15 2.59 -19.27
C LEU A 113 38.68 1.16 -19.45
N GLU A 114 37.90 0.14 -19.07
CA GLU A 114 38.23 -1.26 -19.33
C GLU A 114 38.35 -1.54 -20.84
N ASP A 115 37.40 -1.05 -21.65
CA ASP A 115 37.43 -1.17 -23.11
C ASP A 115 38.69 -0.51 -23.72
N LEU A 116 39.02 0.71 -23.29
CA LEU A 116 40.22 1.42 -23.75
C LEU A 116 41.51 0.69 -23.35
N GLN A 117 41.55 0.11 -22.16
CA GLN A 117 42.71 -0.64 -21.70
C GLN A 117 42.90 -1.94 -22.50
N GLU A 118 41.81 -2.64 -22.82
CA GLU A 118 41.84 -3.82 -23.69
C GLU A 118 42.33 -3.46 -25.10
N GLU A 119 41.85 -2.35 -25.67
CA GLU A 119 42.30 -1.87 -26.97
C GLU A 119 43.80 -1.51 -26.96
N PHE A 120 44.27 -0.83 -25.93
CA PHE A 120 45.68 -0.48 -25.77
C PHE A 120 46.55 -1.73 -25.66
N ASP A 121 46.17 -2.69 -24.79
CA ASP A 121 46.90 -3.95 -24.60
C ASP A 121 46.97 -4.75 -25.90
N PHE A 122 45.86 -4.83 -26.66
CA PHE A 122 45.83 -5.47 -27.96
C PHE A 122 46.83 -4.83 -28.94
N ARG A 123 46.82 -3.49 -29.06
CA ARG A 123 47.74 -2.75 -29.95
C ARG A 123 49.19 -2.94 -29.51
N TYR A 124 49.48 -2.87 -28.21
CA TYR A 124 50.82 -3.03 -27.66
C TYR A 124 51.38 -4.42 -27.95
N LYS A 125 50.61 -5.48 -27.64
CA LYS A 125 51.00 -6.88 -27.92
C LYS A 125 51.23 -7.12 -29.41
N THR A 126 50.38 -6.55 -30.27
CA THR A 126 50.54 -6.64 -31.73
C THR A 126 51.88 -6.06 -32.16
N ILE A 127 52.22 -4.84 -31.70
CA ILE A 127 53.49 -4.18 -32.02
C ILE A 127 54.69 -4.97 -31.48
N GLN A 128 54.60 -5.50 -30.27
CA GLN A 128 55.70 -6.29 -29.67
C GLN A 128 55.94 -7.63 -30.39
N SER A 129 54.91 -8.16 -31.05
CA SER A 129 55.00 -9.42 -31.81
C SER A 129 55.43 -9.26 -33.27
N LEU A 130 55.58 -8.02 -33.76
CA LEU A 130 56.12 -7.67 -35.08
C LEU A 130 57.64 -7.53 -35.04
#